data_AF-A0A5E4NRG6-F1
#
_entry.id   AF-A0A5E4NRG6-F1
#
_cell.length_a   1.000
_cell.length_b   1.000
_cell.length_c   1.000
_cell.angle_alpha   90.00
_cell.angle_beta   90.00
_cell.angle_gamma   90.00
#
_symmetry.space_group_name_H-M   'P 1'
#
loop_
_entity.id
_entity.type
_entity.pdbx_description
1 polymer ?
#
loop_
_entity_poly.entity_id
_entity_poly.type
_entity_poly.pdbx_seq_one_letter_code
_entity_poly.pdbx_strand_id
1 'polypeptide(L)'
;MQSKMCQIAACLVPKFKLNWVTQERNGIKNTFIEAVVDYSTTEINSQEYNLQSTSSALSRECPSTNSDSEDDFFSFGENSSDTNVNIKLLVNNYLSNGNLKSPLEIPIILKDMYIKYNTAVPSSAHVERLFSAGGQLLSKRRGSMVDQNFEMSLLMKFNRYFD
;
A
#
# COMPACT_ATOMS: atom_id res chain seq x y z
N MET A 1 8.89 -11.05 17.94
CA MET A 1 8.60 -10.61 16.55
C MET A 1 7.25 -9.91 16.43
N GLN A 2 6.17 -10.50 16.96
CA GLN A 2 4.80 -9.95 16.88
C GLN A 2 4.62 -8.58 17.58
N SER A 3 5.30 -8.37 18.72
CA SER A 3 5.25 -7.09 19.44
C SER A 3 5.69 -5.89 18.59
N LYS A 4 6.77 -6.00 17.81
CA LYS A 4 7.26 -4.91 16.94
C LYS A 4 6.27 -4.55 15.84
N MET A 5 5.62 -5.53 15.22
CA MET A 5 4.63 -5.29 14.17
C MET A 5 3.38 -4.59 14.73
N CYS A 6 2.92 -4.97 15.92
CA CYS A 6 1.81 -4.30 16.59
C CYS A 6 2.16 -2.85 16.97
N GLN A 7 3.41 -2.59 17.39
CA GLN A 7 3.89 -1.23 17.68
C GLN A 7 3.89 -0.36 16.42
N ILE A 8 4.40 -0.87 15.29
CA ILE A 8 4.38 -0.19 14.00
C ILE A 8 2.93 0.08 13.56
N ALA A 9 2.05 -0.92 13.66
CA ALA A 9 0.64 -0.79 13.32
C ALA A 9 -0.03 0.35 14.13
N ALA A 10 0.20 0.38 15.44
CA ALA A 10 -0.33 1.42 16.32
C ALA A 10 0.20 2.82 15.99
N CYS A 11 1.49 2.94 15.63
CA CYS A 11 2.10 4.20 15.20
C CYS A 11 1.49 4.76 13.90
N LEU A 12 1.02 3.89 13.00
CA LEU A 12 0.42 4.28 11.72
C LEU A 12 -1.02 4.77 11.86
N VAL A 13 -1.70 4.50 12.98
CA VAL A 13 -3.07 4.99 13.23
C VAL A 13 -3.02 6.47 13.66
N PRO A 14 -3.61 7.41 12.89
CA PRO A 14 -3.52 8.85 13.17
C PRO A 14 -4.01 9.27 14.56
N LYS A 15 -4.97 8.54 15.13
CA LYS A 15 -5.51 8.80 16.48
C LYS A 15 -4.55 8.41 17.60
N PHE A 16 -3.75 7.36 17.41
CA PHE A 16 -2.93 6.76 18.47
C PHE A 16 -1.48 7.22 18.39
N LYS A 17 -0.86 7.18 17.19
CA LYS A 17 0.55 7.57 16.96
C LYS A 17 1.47 7.10 18.09
N LEU A 18 2.01 8.03 18.88
CA LEU A 18 2.84 7.76 20.06
C LEU A 18 2.15 8.07 21.39
N ASN A 19 0.86 8.44 21.37
CA ASN A 19 0.11 8.85 22.56
C ASN A 19 -0.23 7.67 23.51
N TRP A 20 -0.17 6.44 23.00
CA TRP A 20 -0.38 5.22 23.79
C TRP A 20 0.88 4.80 24.57
N VAL A 21 2.03 5.43 24.32
CA VAL A 21 3.32 5.07 24.91
C VAL A 21 3.65 6.00 26.07
N THR A 22 3.70 5.45 27.28
CA THR A 22 4.09 6.21 28.49
C THR A 22 5.60 6.14 28.77
N GLN A 23 6.26 5.03 28.40
CA GLN A 23 7.69 4.78 28.60
C GLN A 23 8.35 4.41 27.26
N GLU A 24 9.61 4.79 27.04
CA GLU A 24 10.38 4.46 25.81
C GLU A 24 9.85 5.04 24.48
N ARG A 25 9.19 6.21 24.52
CA ARG A 25 8.69 6.90 23.32
C ARG A 25 9.73 7.06 22.20
N ASN A 26 10.97 7.37 22.57
CA ASN A 26 12.06 7.54 21.61
C ASN A 26 12.52 6.22 20.99
N GLY A 27 12.49 5.13 21.76
CA GLY A 27 12.82 3.79 21.26
C GLY A 27 11.83 3.36 20.18
N ILE A 28 10.53 3.46 20.48
CA ILE A 28 9.47 3.09 19.53
C ILE A 28 9.49 4.00 18.29
N LYS A 29 9.74 5.30 18.47
CA LYS A 29 9.92 6.23 17.35
C LYS A 29 11.07 5.81 16.43
N ASN A 30 12.21 5.40 16.99
CA ASN A 30 13.35 4.95 16.20
C ASN A 30 13.04 3.64 15.46
N THR A 31 12.38 2.68 16.12
CA THR A 31 11.96 1.44 15.44
C THR A 31 10.95 1.69 14.32
N PHE A 32 10.09 2.70 14.47
CA PHE A 32 9.16 3.09 13.42
C PHE A 32 9.89 3.73 12.23
N ILE A 33 10.85 4.63 12.47
CA ILE A 33 11.67 5.22 11.41
C ILE A 33 12.44 4.15 10.66
N GLU A 34 13.08 3.22 11.38
CA GLU A 34 13.81 2.08 10.80
C GLU A 34 12.89 1.25 9.88
N ALA A 35 11.70 0.90 10.37
CA ALA A 35 10.75 0.12 9.58
C ALA A 35 10.25 0.86 8.31
N VAL A 36 10.10 2.18 8.35
CA VAL A 36 9.72 2.98 7.17
C VAL A 36 10.88 3.07 6.17
N VAL A 37 12.12 3.20 6.66
CA VAL A 37 13.32 3.17 5.82
C VAL A 37 13.45 1.82 5.13
N ASP A 38 13.32 0.72 5.87
CA ASP A 38 13.37 -0.65 5.33
C ASP A 38 12.26 -0.90 4.30
N TYR A 39 11.07 -0.36 4.54
CA TYR A 39 9.98 -0.44 3.57
C TYR A 39 10.31 0.32 2.28
N SER A 40 10.84 1.54 2.40
CA SER A 40 11.20 2.37 1.26
C SER A 40 12.30 1.75 0.40
N THR A 41 13.33 1.15 1.00
CA THR A 41 14.42 0.49 0.26
C THR A 41 13.94 -0.77 -0.45
N THR A 42 13.01 -1.51 0.15
CA THR A 42 12.42 -2.71 -0.47
C THR A 42 11.51 -2.36 -1.65
N GLU A 43 10.70 -1.31 -1.53
CA GLU A 43 9.78 -0.84 -2.58
C GLU A 43 10.52 -0.18 -3.77
N ILE A 44 11.61 0.57 -3.53
CA ILE A 44 12.43 1.15 -4.61
C ILE A 44 13.01 0.05 -5.51
N ASN A 45 13.55 -1.02 -4.92
CA ASN A 45 14.06 -2.17 -5.67
C ASN A 45 12.95 -2.96 -6.39
N SER A 46 11.69 -2.79 -5.99
CA SER A 46 10.57 -3.50 -6.60
C SER A 46 9.83 -2.72 -7.69
N GLN A 47 9.94 -1.40 -7.70
CA GLN A 47 9.40 -0.58 -8.79
C GLN A 47 10.29 -0.63 -10.04
N GLU A 48 11.60 -0.94 -9.91
CA GLU A 48 12.48 -1.16 -11.08
C GLU A 48 12.06 -2.38 -11.92
N TYR A 49 11.45 -3.43 -11.32
CA TYR A 49 11.00 -4.59 -12.10
C TYR A 49 9.62 -4.42 -12.76
N ASN A 50 8.86 -3.38 -12.42
CA ASN A 50 7.49 -3.20 -12.93
C ASN A 50 7.40 -2.19 -14.09
N LEU A 51 8.44 -1.39 -14.33
CA LEU A 51 8.47 -0.40 -15.42
C LEU A 51 8.81 -0.99 -16.80
N GLN A 52 9.20 -2.25 -16.89
CA GLN A 52 9.57 -2.89 -18.17
C GLN A 52 8.41 -3.55 -18.93
N SER A 53 7.19 -3.58 -18.38
CA SER A 53 6.04 -4.28 -19.00
C SER A 53 4.96 -3.37 -19.59
N THR A 54 5.14 -2.04 -19.62
CA THR A 54 4.17 -1.11 -20.25
C THR A 54 4.85 -0.01 -21.06
N SER A 55 5.69 -0.39 -22.03
CA SER A 55 6.21 0.56 -23.03
C SER A 55 6.13 0.01 -24.45
N SER A 56 5.04 -0.68 -24.76
CA SER A 56 4.75 -1.19 -26.12
C SER A 56 3.39 -0.72 -26.60
N ALA A 57 3.23 0.60 -26.81
CA ALA A 57 2.33 1.14 -27.83
C ALA A 57 2.49 2.67 -27.89
N LEU A 58 2.77 3.17 -29.11
CA LEU A 58 2.82 4.59 -29.53
C LEU A 58 4.13 5.28 -29.10
N SER A 59 5.16 5.34 -29.95
CA SER A 59 5.18 6.30 -31.06
C SER A 59 6.21 5.94 -32.15
N ARG A 60 5.82 6.22 -33.39
CA ARG A 60 6.56 6.04 -34.66
C ARG A 60 7.88 6.85 -34.74
N GLU A 61 8.87 6.26 -35.41
CA GLU A 61 9.86 6.79 -36.41
C GLU A 61 10.29 8.28 -36.28
N CYS A 62 11.55 8.74 -36.37
CA CYS A 62 12.80 8.28 -37.01
C CYS A 62 13.95 9.27 -36.63
N PRO A 63 15.22 9.12 -37.12
CA PRO A 63 16.44 9.40 -36.35
C PRO A 63 17.09 10.80 -36.51
N SER A 64 17.86 11.16 -35.46
CA SER A 64 19.07 12.00 -35.39
C SER A 64 19.19 13.27 -36.25
N THR A 65 19.37 14.42 -35.61
CA THR A 65 20.67 15.13 -35.54
C THR A 65 20.51 16.52 -34.91
N ASN A 66 21.56 16.92 -34.20
CA ASN A 66 21.98 18.27 -33.82
C ASN A 66 21.82 18.66 -32.35
N SER A 67 23.00 18.97 -31.83
CA SER A 67 23.36 19.61 -30.58
C SER A 67 22.44 20.77 -30.19
N ASP A 68 22.03 20.78 -28.93
CA ASP A 68 22.52 21.81 -28.01
C ASP A 68 22.41 21.27 -26.59
N SER A 69 23.50 21.39 -25.85
CA SER A 69 23.59 21.06 -24.44
C SER A 69 22.84 22.11 -23.64
N GLU A 70 21.54 21.91 -23.46
CA GLU A 70 20.81 22.55 -22.38
C GLU A 70 20.87 21.57 -21.21
N ASP A 71 21.80 21.81 -20.29
CA ASP A 71 21.78 21.19 -18.97
C ASP A 71 20.36 21.32 -18.43
N ASP A 72 19.72 20.18 -18.27
CA ASP A 72 18.32 20.04 -17.93
C ASP A 72 18.07 20.85 -16.65
N PHE A 73 17.46 22.04 -16.78
CA PHE A 73 17.31 23.05 -15.73
C PHE A 73 16.59 22.51 -14.46
N PHE A 74 15.99 21.33 -14.57
CA PHE A 74 15.33 20.58 -13.50
C PHE A 74 16.03 19.28 -13.09
N SER A 75 17.24 19.01 -13.59
CA SER A 75 18.11 17.94 -13.10
C SER A 75 18.74 18.36 -11.78
N PHE A 76 17.94 18.35 -10.72
CA PHE A 76 18.46 18.40 -9.37
C PHE A 76 19.25 17.11 -9.16
N GLY A 77 20.58 17.24 -9.14
CA GLY A 77 21.50 16.13 -8.94
C GLY A 77 20.99 15.21 -7.84
N GLU A 78 20.78 13.95 -8.20
CA GLU A 78 20.27 12.91 -7.31
C GLU A 78 21.34 12.64 -6.24
N ASN A 79 21.33 13.44 -5.17
CA ASN A 79 22.15 13.22 -4.00
C ASN A 79 21.60 11.98 -3.28
N SER A 80 22.21 10.84 -3.60
CA SER A 80 21.94 9.52 -3.02
C SER A 80 22.15 9.42 -1.50
N SER A 81 22.40 10.54 -0.80
CA SER A 81 22.52 10.66 0.65
C SER A 81 21.26 11.16 1.39
N ASP A 82 20.27 11.73 0.69
CA ASP A 82 19.22 12.54 1.35
C ASP A 82 17.89 11.82 1.56
N THR A 83 17.72 10.62 1.00
CA THR A 83 16.48 9.82 1.13
C THR A 83 16.16 9.52 2.61
N ASN A 84 17.19 9.17 3.39
CA ASN A 84 17.02 8.85 4.82
C ASN A 84 16.64 10.09 5.66
N VAL A 85 17.20 11.25 5.31
CA VAL A 85 16.88 12.54 5.96
C VAL A 85 15.44 12.94 5.64
N ASN A 86 15.02 12.75 4.39
CA ASN A 86 13.65 13.03 3.93
C ASN A 86 12.62 12.14 4.65
N ILE A 87 12.90 10.84 4.79
CA ILE A 87 12.01 9.90 5.51
C ILE A 87 11.88 10.25 6.99
N LYS A 88 12.99 10.60 7.66
CA LYS A 88 12.95 11.07 9.05
C LYS A 88 12.11 12.33 9.20
N LEU A 89 12.24 13.28 8.29
CA LEU A 89 11.45 14.50 8.26
C LEU A 89 9.96 14.19 8.07
N LEU A 90 9.61 13.31 7.13
CA LEU A 90 8.25 12.86 6.87
C LEU A 90 7.61 12.23 8.11
N VAL A 91 8.31 11.31 8.77
CA VAL A 91 7.84 10.67 10.00
C VAL A 91 7.64 11.70 11.12
N ASN A 92 8.57 12.63 11.29
CA ASN A 92 8.44 13.69 12.30
C ASN A 92 7.26 14.63 12.01
N ASN A 93 7.04 15.00 10.75
CA ASN A 93 5.92 15.81 10.31
C ASN A 93 4.60 15.08 10.60
N TYR A 94 4.49 13.81 10.20
CA TYR A 94 3.35 12.96 10.51
C TYR A 94 3.06 12.89 12.01
N LEU A 95 4.09 12.62 12.84
CA LEU A 95 3.92 12.51 14.29
C LEU A 95 3.47 13.82 14.94
N SER A 96 3.89 14.96 14.40
CA SER A 96 3.58 16.30 14.92
C SER A 96 2.19 16.80 14.48
N ASN A 97 1.65 16.30 13.36
CA ASN A 97 0.37 16.75 12.81
C ASN A 97 -0.85 16.25 13.60
N GLY A 98 -1.36 17.01 14.57
CA GLY A 98 -2.56 16.64 15.34
C GLY A 98 -3.88 16.56 14.56
N ASN A 99 -3.92 17.07 13.32
CA ASN A 99 -5.16 17.26 12.56
C ASN A 99 -5.55 16.08 11.67
N LEU A 100 -4.67 15.09 11.49
CA LEU A 100 -4.95 13.93 10.63
C LEU A 100 -5.99 13.04 11.30
N LYS A 101 -7.22 13.02 10.77
CA LYS A 101 -8.32 12.24 11.34
C LYS A 101 -8.56 10.95 10.57
N SER A 102 -8.24 10.93 9.28
CA SER A 102 -8.46 9.79 8.40
C SER A 102 -7.14 9.14 7.94
N PRO A 103 -7.10 7.81 7.73
CA PRO A 103 -5.96 7.14 7.11
C PRO A 103 -5.68 7.57 5.65
N LEU A 104 -6.63 8.25 5.01
CA LEU A 104 -6.53 8.73 3.63
C LEU A 104 -5.65 9.98 3.51
N GLU A 105 -5.53 10.77 4.58
CA GLU A 105 -4.71 12.00 4.65
C GLU A 105 -3.23 11.70 4.95
N ILE A 106 -2.88 10.43 5.14
CA ILE A 106 -1.52 9.99 5.43
C ILE A 106 -0.68 10.02 4.13
N PRO A 107 0.61 10.42 4.18
CA PRO A 107 1.53 10.29 3.05
C PRO A 107 1.53 8.88 2.44
N ILE A 108 1.69 8.78 1.12
CA ILE A 108 1.54 7.53 0.33
C ILE A 108 2.38 6.38 0.93
N ILE A 109 3.65 6.61 1.21
CA ILE A 109 4.57 5.62 1.79
C ILE A 109 4.03 5.02 3.11
N LEU A 110 3.46 5.86 3.97
CA LEU A 110 2.91 5.45 5.27
C LEU A 110 1.52 4.82 5.11
N LYS A 111 0.78 5.18 4.06
CA LYS A 111 -0.52 4.58 3.72
C LYS A 111 -0.36 3.13 3.26
N ASP A 112 0.62 2.84 2.42
CA ASP A 112 0.89 1.47 1.97
C ASP A 112 1.32 0.59 3.15
N MET A 113 2.16 1.15 4.02
CA MET A 113 2.52 0.51 5.29
C MET A 113 1.28 0.33 6.20
N TYR A 114 0.38 1.30 6.28
CA TYR A 114 -0.87 1.18 7.03
C TYR A 114 -1.70 0.01 6.52
N ILE A 115 -1.85 -0.16 5.21
CA ILE A 115 -2.55 -1.30 4.61
C ILE A 115 -1.84 -2.59 5.01
N LYS A 116 -0.52 -2.69 4.82
CA LYS A 116 0.25 -3.90 5.13
C LYS A 116 0.15 -4.35 6.58
N TYR A 117 0.21 -3.42 7.55
CA TYR A 117 0.27 -3.76 8.98
C TYR A 117 -1.09 -3.70 9.70
N ASN A 118 -2.03 -2.86 9.26
CA ASN A 118 -3.34 -2.71 9.92
C ASN A 118 -4.47 -3.42 9.18
N THR A 119 -4.34 -3.70 7.88
CA THR A 119 -5.31 -4.55 7.18
C THR A 119 -4.80 -5.98 7.15
N ALA A 120 -4.96 -6.67 8.29
CA ALA A 120 -4.84 -8.12 8.28
C ALA A 120 -5.89 -8.70 7.33
N VAL A 121 -5.58 -9.86 6.72
CA VAL A 121 -6.56 -10.65 5.96
C VAL A 121 -7.84 -10.70 6.79
N PRO A 122 -8.98 -10.22 6.27
CA PRO A 122 -10.23 -10.25 7.02
C PRO A 122 -10.46 -11.69 7.47
N SER A 123 -10.87 -11.88 8.72
CA SER A 123 -11.23 -13.20 9.27
C SER A 123 -12.04 -14.03 8.26
N SER A 124 -11.92 -15.36 8.33
CA SER A 124 -12.67 -16.30 7.48
C SER A 124 -14.17 -15.99 7.39
N ALA A 125 -14.74 -15.27 8.37
CA ALA A 125 -16.11 -14.78 8.37
C ALA A 125 -16.60 -14.16 7.04
N HIS A 126 -15.78 -13.42 6.29
CA HIS A 126 -16.21 -12.88 4.98
C HIS A 126 -16.34 -13.99 3.93
N VAL A 127 -15.39 -14.93 3.94
CA VAL A 127 -15.37 -16.12 3.09
C VAL A 127 -16.51 -17.08 3.50
N GLU A 128 -16.80 -17.22 4.79
CA GLU A 128 -17.92 -18.01 5.31
C GLU A 128 -19.27 -17.41 4.91
N ARG A 129 -19.41 -16.08 4.93
CA ARG A 129 -20.60 -15.40 4.40
C ARG A 129 -20.74 -15.64 2.90
N LEU A 130 -19.65 -15.58 2.14
CA LEU A 130 -19.61 -15.91 0.72
C LEU A 130 -20.11 -17.35 0.48
N PHE A 131 -19.55 -18.34 1.18
CA PHE A 131 -19.96 -19.75 1.05
C PHE A 131 -21.36 -20.04 1.59
N SER A 132 -21.83 -19.32 2.61
CA SER A 132 -23.22 -19.44 3.09
C SER A 132 -24.22 -19.07 2.00
N ALA A 133 -23.95 -17.99 1.26
CA ALA A 133 -24.76 -17.58 0.12
C ALA A 133 -24.51 -18.46 -1.13
N GLY A 134 -23.33 -19.04 -1.26
CA GLY A 134 -23.00 -20.09 -2.23
C GLY A 134 -23.81 -21.37 -2.01
N GLY A 135 -24.03 -21.78 -0.76
CA GLY A 135 -24.87 -22.92 -0.42
C GLY A 135 -26.32 -22.77 -0.89
N GLN A 136 -26.85 -21.55 -0.95
CA GLN A 136 -28.17 -21.28 -1.54
C GLN A 136 -28.19 -21.41 -3.08
N LEU A 137 -27.07 -21.09 -3.75
CA LEU A 137 -26.92 -21.24 -5.20
C LEU A 137 -26.73 -22.71 -5.57
N LEU A 138 -25.92 -23.44 -4.79
CA LEU A 138 -25.66 -24.89 -4.88
C LEU A 138 -26.79 -25.72 -4.25
N SER A 139 -28.03 -25.50 -4.71
CA SER A 139 -29.18 -26.31 -4.29
C SER A 139 -29.39 -27.50 -5.23
N LYS A 140 -30.00 -28.60 -4.75
CA LYS A 140 -30.30 -29.80 -5.56
C LYS A 140 -31.07 -29.51 -6.86
N ARG A 141 -31.83 -28.41 -6.90
CA ARG A 141 -32.61 -27.96 -8.08
C ARG A 141 -31.76 -27.25 -9.14
N ARG A 142 -30.54 -26.83 -8.80
CA ARG A 142 -29.58 -26.12 -9.66
C ARG A 142 -28.28 -26.91 -9.87
N GLY A 143 -28.28 -28.21 -9.57
CA GLY A 143 -27.08 -29.08 -9.60
C GLY A 143 -26.47 -29.35 -10.99
N SER A 144 -27.04 -28.78 -12.06
CA SER A 144 -26.51 -28.86 -13.44
C SER A 144 -25.81 -27.56 -13.85
N MET A 145 -25.13 -26.89 -12.93
CA MET A 145 -24.33 -25.71 -13.21
C MET A 145 -22.86 -26.10 -13.18
N VAL A 146 -22.10 -25.71 -14.22
CA VAL A 146 -20.65 -25.87 -14.27
C VAL A 146 -20.00 -24.92 -13.25
N ASP A 147 -18.90 -25.33 -12.63
CA ASP A 147 -18.20 -24.57 -11.57
C ASP A 147 -17.95 -23.11 -11.95
N GLN A 148 -17.51 -22.85 -13.18
CA GLN A 148 -17.27 -21.50 -13.69
C GLN A 148 -18.53 -20.62 -13.64
N ASN A 149 -19.70 -21.18 -13.97
CA ASN A 149 -20.96 -20.46 -13.94
C ASN A 149 -21.45 -20.25 -12.50
N PHE A 150 -21.14 -21.17 -11.59
CA PHE A 150 -21.42 -21.04 -10.17
C PHE A 150 -20.60 -19.90 -9.54
N GLU A 151 -19.28 -19.87 -9.80
CA GLU A 151 -18.38 -18.80 -9.32
C GLU A 151 -18.82 -17.42 -9.82
N MET A 152 -19.14 -17.30 -11.12
CA MET A 152 -19.65 -16.06 -11.70
C MET A 152 -20.96 -15.60 -11.05
N SER A 153 -21.89 -16.53 -10.83
CA SER A 153 -23.18 -16.22 -10.17
C SER A 153 -23.00 -15.80 -8.71
N LEU A 154 -22.04 -16.39 -8.02
CA LEU A 154 -21.70 -16.05 -6.65
C LEU A 154 -21.07 -14.65 -6.57
N LEU A 155 -20.16 -14.32 -7.49
CA LEU A 155 -19.52 -13.02 -7.58
C LEU A 155 -20.53 -11.90 -7.90
N MET A 156 -21.43 -12.12 -8.86
CA MET A 156 -22.53 -11.20 -9.19
C MET A 156 -23.46 -10.95 -8.00
N LYS A 157 -23.73 -11.98 -7.18
CA LYS A 157 -24.62 -11.86 -6.00
C LYS A 157 -24.02 -10.98 -4.89
N PHE A 158 -22.69 -10.98 -4.74
CA PHE A 158 -22.00 -10.19 -3.72
C PHE A 158 -21.60 -8.79 -4.19
N ASN A 159 -21.21 -8.65 -5.46
CA ASN A 159 -20.84 -7.37 -6.04
C ASN A 159 -22.08 -6.62 -6.56
N ARG A 160 -22.86 -6.04 -5.65
CA ARG A 160 -24.06 -5.24 -5.99
C ARG A 160 -23.76 -3.83 -6.51
N TYR A 161 -22.48 -3.52 -6.76
CA TYR A 161 -22.03 -2.21 -7.25
C TYR A 161 -21.84 -2.16 -8.76
N PHE A 162 -22.18 -3.24 -9.48
CA PHE A 162 -22.31 -3.25 -10.93
C PHE A 162 -23.79 -3.06 -11.28
N ASP A 163 -24.27 -1.82 -11.14
CA ASP A 163 -25.45 -1.34 -11.86
C ASP A 163 -25.00 -0.76 -13.21
#